data_AF-A0A953EMS7-F1
#
_entry.id   AF-A0A953EMS7-F1
#
_cell.length_a   1.000
_cell.length_b   1.000
_cell.length_c   1.000
_cell.angle_alpha   90.00
_cell.angle_beta   90.00
_cell.angle_gamma   90.00
#
_symmetry.space_group_name_H-M   'P 1'
#
loop_
_entity.id
_entity.type
_entity.pdbx_description
1 polymer ?
#
loop_
_entity_poly.entity_id
_entity_poly.type
_entity_poly.pdbx_seq_one_letter_code
_entity_poly.pdbx_strand_id
1 'polypeptide(L)'
;MDAAGNKVAERVNDVWRFAVYDAFGGLVADYGGLSQTDEGGVKFLQQDIRGSTRCVTSISGNVLARMDYQAFGEQIPSNIGQRTMTGFASSDSIRHRYALTENDTATGLADTWWRKLENRAGRWTSPDPYNGSISLADSQSFNRYSKPTVGGRRRLRGWSWRWPGKPEVFRK
;
A
#
# COMPACT_ATOMS: atom_id res chain seq x y z
N MET A 1 6.15 5.83 -14.89
CA MET A 1 7.06 5.72 -13.73
C MET A 1 8.09 6.82 -13.85
N ASP A 2 8.61 7.33 -12.74
CA ASP A 2 9.81 8.20 -12.75
C ASP A 2 11.10 7.35 -12.79
N ALA A 3 12.26 8.02 -12.87
CA ALA A 3 13.56 7.36 -12.90
C ALA A 3 13.95 6.67 -11.57
N ALA A 4 13.30 7.04 -10.46
CA ALA A 4 13.47 6.37 -9.19
C ALA A 4 12.61 5.09 -9.12
N GLY A 5 11.60 4.93 -9.99
CA GLY A 5 10.70 3.80 -10.07
C GLY A 5 9.32 4.03 -9.42
N ASN A 6 9.00 5.28 -9.04
CA ASN A 6 7.71 5.64 -8.47
C ASN A 6 6.64 5.80 -9.56
N LYS A 7 5.38 5.49 -9.21
CA LYS A 7 4.24 5.53 -10.13
C LYS A 7 3.62 6.92 -10.21
N VAL A 8 4.13 7.74 -11.12
CA VAL A 8 3.65 9.13 -11.30
C VAL A 8 2.26 9.26 -11.93
N ALA A 9 1.77 8.25 -12.66
CA ALA A 9 0.48 8.32 -13.33
C ALA A 9 -0.13 6.93 -13.60
N GLU A 10 -1.47 6.89 -13.63
CA GLU A 10 -2.29 5.74 -14.02
C GLU A 10 -3.46 6.23 -14.87
N ARG A 11 -3.86 5.44 -15.89
CA ARG A 11 -5.06 5.70 -16.69
C ARG A 11 -5.96 4.48 -16.65
N VAL A 12 -7.22 4.67 -16.26
CA VAL A 12 -8.25 3.63 -16.23
C VAL A 12 -9.52 4.19 -16.85
N ASN A 13 -10.13 3.47 -17.79
CA ASN A 13 -11.34 3.92 -18.51
C ASN A 13 -11.25 5.38 -18.99
N ASP A 14 -10.10 5.75 -19.56
CA ASP A 14 -9.79 7.10 -20.03
C ASP A 14 -9.71 8.22 -18.96
N VAL A 15 -9.76 7.85 -17.68
CA VAL A 15 -9.56 8.79 -16.57
C VAL A 15 -8.14 8.68 -16.06
N TRP A 16 -7.46 9.82 -16.01
CA TRP A 16 -6.10 9.93 -15.46
C TRP A 16 -6.11 10.12 -13.96
N ARG A 17 -5.10 9.55 -13.32
CA ARG A 17 -4.73 9.81 -11.94
C ARG A 17 -3.23 10.09 -11.87
N PHE A 18 -2.84 11.15 -11.16
CA PHE A 18 -1.45 11.59 -11.02
C PHE A 18 -1.00 11.54 -9.56
N ALA A 19 0.23 11.09 -9.33
CA ALA A 19 0.85 11.02 -8.02
C ALA A 19 2.09 11.92 -7.98
N VAL A 20 2.20 12.73 -6.93
CA VAL A 20 3.33 13.64 -6.70
C VAL A 20 4.12 13.14 -5.50
N TYR A 21 5.40 12.84 -5.71
CA TYR A 21 6.31 12.35 -4.69
C TYR A 21 7.31 13.45 -4.28
N ASP A 22 7.74 13.44 -3.03
CA ASP A 22 8.85 14.26 -2.55
C ASP A 22 10.20 13.70 -3.02
N ALA A 23 11.29 14.43 -2.73
CA ALA A 23 12.65 14.02 -3.07
C ALA A 23 13.11 12.71 -2.38
N PHE A 24 12.38 12.24 -1.37
CA PHE A 24 12.65 10.99 -0.65
C PHE A 24 11.73 9.84 -1.07
N GLY A 25 10.85 10.04 -2.06
CA GLY A 25 9.91 9.04 -2.56
C GLY A 25 8.61 8.90 -1.74
N GLY A 26 8.34 9.83 -0.82
CA GLY A 26 7.07 9.90 -0.09
C GLY A 26 5.98 10.53 -0.97
N LEU A 27 4.80 9.92 -1.04
CA LEU A 27 3.65 10.52 -1.75
C LEU A 27 3.16 11.76 -0.99
N VAL A 28 3.11 12.90 -1.66
CA VAL A 28 2.67 14.19 -1.12
C VAL A 28 1.25 14.54 -1.58
N ALA A 29 0.89 14.15 -2.80
CA ALA A 29 -0.45 14.42 -3.33
C ALA A 29 -0.86 13.38 -4.38
N ASP A 30 -2.17 13.15 -4.46
CA ASP A 30 -2.81 12.30 -5.47
C ASP A 30 -3.98 13.09 -6.09
N TYR A 31 -4.04 13.13 -7.41
CA TYR A 31 -5.02 13.93 -8.15
C TYR A 31 -5.77 13.07 -9.17
N GLY A 32 -7.10 13.17 -9.18
CA GLY A 32 -7.97 12.51 -10.15
C GLY A 32 -8.29 11.04 -9.83
N GLY A 33 -8.62 10.28 -10.88
CA GLY A 33 -9.12 8.90 -10.81
C GLY A 33 -10.63 8.75 -10.88
N LEU A 34 -11.10 7.49 -10.86
CA LEU A 34 -12.49 7.11 -11.17
C LEU A 34 -13.53 7.48 -10.10
N SER A 35 -13.13 7.97 -8.93
CA SER A 35 -14.06 8.23 -7.83
C SER A 35 -14.70 9.61 -8.00
N GLN A 36 -15.85 9.65 -8.67
CA GLN A 36 -16.62 10.87 -8.97
C GLN A 36 -17.23 11.56 -7.74
N THR A 37 -17.24 10.91 -6.57
CA THR A 37 -17.83 11.43 -5.32
C THR A 37 -16.81 12.05 -4.37
N ASP A 38 -15.55 12.21 -4.80
CA ASP A 38 -14.55 12.82 -3.94
C ASP A 38 -14.74 14.35 -3.91
N GLU A 39 -15.15 14.88 -2.77
CA GLU A 39 -15.45 16.30 -2.54
C GLU A 39 -14.22 17.22 -2.68
N GLY A 40 -13.06 16.64 -3.00
CA GLY A 40 -11.80 17.36 -3.12
C GLY A 40 -11.31 17.87 -1.76
N GLY A 41 -10.17 18.57 -1.77
CA GLY A 41 -9.60 19.16 -0.57
C GLY A 41 -8.69 18.23 0.24
N VAL A 42 -8.28 18.72 1.42
CA VAL A 42 -7.31 18.05 2.28
C VAL A 42 -7.99 16.95 3.10
N LYS A 43 -7.42 15.76 3.05
CA LYS A 43 -7.84 14.59 3.83
C LYS A 43 -6.72 14.13 4.73
N PHE A 44 -7.08 13.69 5.93
CA PHE A 44 -6.12 13.14 6.89
C PHE A 44 -6.31 11.64 7.00
N LEU A 45 -5.23 10.90 6.75
CA LEU A 45 -5.19 9.44 6.78
C LEU A 45 -4.64 8.98 8.14
N GLN A 46 -5.43 8.20 8.86
CA GLN A 46 -5.01 7.59 10.13
C GLN A 46 -4.51 6.17 9.85
N GLN A 47 -3.23 5.91 10.15
CA GLN A 47 -2.56 4.64 9.84
C GLN A 47 -2.39 3.74 11.08
N ASP A 48 -2.44 2.42 10.86
CA ASP A 48 -2.08 1.43 11.88
C ASP A 48 -0.56 1.26 12.01
N ILE A 49 -0.14 0.39 12.95
CA ILE A 49 1.29 0.11 13.20
C ILE A 49 2.04 -0.41 11.98
N ARG A 50 1.36 -0.94 10.96
CA ARG A 50 1.97 -1.41 9.70
C ARG A 50 1.95 -0.35 8.60
N GLY A 51 1.31 0.79 8.83
CA GLY A 51 1.11 1.82 7.80
C GLY A 51 -0.13 1.58 6.94
N SER A 52 -1.09 0.78 7.41
CA SER A 52 -2.38 0.60 6.72
C SER A 52 -3.34 1.71 7.13
N THR A 53 -3.98 2.38 6.17
CA THR A 53 -4.97 3.45 6.42
C THR A 53 -6.26 2.85 6.97
N ARG A 54 -6.64 3.21 8.20
CA ARG A 54 -7.82 2.68 8.92
C ARG A 54 -8.98 3.65 8.95
N CYS A 55 -8.71 4.95 8.87
CA CYS A 55 -9.73 5.98 8.87
C CYS A 55 -9.25 7.20 8.08
N VAL A 56 -10.20 7.87 7.44
CA VAL A 56 -9.99 9.08 6.64
C VAL A 56 -10.91 10.15 7.21
N THR A 57 -10.34 11.31 7.50
CA THR A 57 -11.08 12.44 8.04
C THR A 57 -10.94 13.67 7.15
N SER A 58 -12.00 14.46 7.09
CA SER A 58 -12.02 15.77 6.43
C SER A 58 -11.35 16.84 7.29
N ILE A 59 -11.07 18.00 6.69
CA ILE A 59 -10.59 19.18 7.42
C ILE A 59 -11.51 19.65 8.54
N SER A 60 -12.81 19.38 8.42
CA SER A 60 -13.81 19.70 9.44
C SER A 60 -13.90 18.66 10.56
N GLY A 61 -13.04 17.62 10.54
CA GLY A 61 -13.02 16.56 11.55
C GLY A 61 -14.05 15.45 11.33
N ASN A 62 -14.86 15.51 10.26
CA ASN A 62 -15.81 14.45 9.93
C ASN A 62 -15.09 13.21 9.40
N VAL A 63 -15.54 12.02 9.82
CA VAL A 63 -15.06 10.74 9.29
C VAL A 63 -15.67 10.49 7.92
N LEU A 64 -14.82 10.50 6.90
CA LEU A 64 -15.20 10.25 5.50
C LEU A 64 -15.26 8.76 5.20
N ALA A 65 -14.25 8.00 5.66
CA ALA A 65 -14.14 6.58 5.42
C ALA A 65 -13.43 5.86 6.57
N ARG A 66 -13.73 4.57 6.72
CA ARG A 66 -13.16 3.61 7.66
C ARG A 66 -12.89 2.33 6.90
N MET A 67 -11.75 1.74 7.20
CA MET A 67 -11.22 0.60 6.46
C MET A 67 -10.67 -0.43 7.42
N ASP A 68 -11.16 -1.65 7.23
CA ASP A 68 -10.62 -2.81 7.90
C ASP A 68 -10.01 -3.76 6.87
N TYR A 69 -8.91 -4.40 7.23
CA TYR A 69 -8.20 -5.33 6.36
C TYR A 69 -8.03 -6.68 7.03
N GLN A 70 -8.12 -7.73 6.21
CA GLN A 70 -7.67 -9.06 6.57
C GLN A 70 -6.16 -9.10 6.76
N ALA A 71 -5.67 -10.22 7.30
CA ALA A 71 -4.26 -10.42 7.60
C ALA A 71 -3.33 -10.10 6.42
N PHE A 72 -3.76 -10.41 5.18
CA PHE A 72 -2.97 -10.24 3.96
C PHE A 72 -3.23 -8.95 3.18
N GLY A 73 -4.21 -8.15 3.57
CA GLY A 73 -4.48 -6.83 2.98
C GLY A 73 -5.75 -6.71 2.14
N GLU A 74 -6.54 -7.77 2.03
CA GLU A 74 -7.89 -7.67 1.48
C GLU A 74 -8.76 -6.79 2.39
N GLN A 75 -9.43 -5.79 1.82
CA GLN A 75 -10.36 -4.93 2.55
C GLN A 75 -11.61 -5.74 2.92
N ILE A 76 -12.03 -5.64 4.16
CA ILE A 76 -13.26 -6.26 4.64
C ILE A 76 -14.43 -5.37 4.20
N PRO A 77 -15.35 -5.87 3.35
CA PRO A 77 -16.48 -5.07 2.88
C PRO A 77 -17.45 -4.72 4.00
N SER A 78 -18.25 -3.67 3.76
CA SER A 78 -19.19 -3.12 4.73
C SER A 78 -20.36 -4.04 5.11
N ASN A 79 -20.53 -5.19 4.45
CA ASN A 79 -21.58 -6.16 4.72
C ASN A 79 -21.12 -7.32 5.62
N ILE A 80 -19.89 -7.26 6.18
CA ILE A 80 -19.34 -8.31 7.06
C ILE A 80 -19.21 -7.79 8.50
N GLY A 81 -19.79 -8.56 9.44
CA GLY A 81 -19.76 -8.26 10.87
C GLY A 81 -20.63 -7.05 11.23
N GLN A 82 -20.15 -6.20 12.13
CA GLN A 82 -20.86 -4.97 12.56
C GLN A 82 -20.59 -3.76 11.65
N ARG A 83 -20.00 -3.96 10.46
CA ARG A 83 -19.75 -2.88 9.53
C ARG A 83 -21.06 -2.46 8.88
N THR A 84 -21.20 -1.17 8.61
CA THR A 84 -22.35 -0.59 7.91
C THR A 84 -21.85 0.30 6.79
N MET A 85 -22.66 0.50 5.75
CA MET A 85 -22.28 1.38 4.63
C MET A 85 -21.92 2.80 5.11
N THR A 86 -22.48 3.24 6.23
CA THR A 86 -22.15 4.51 6.87
C THR A 86 -20.72 4.49 7.41
N GLY A 87 -19.81 5.02 6.61
CA GLY A 87 -18.40 5.17 6.94
C GLY A 87 -17.53 3.96 6.60
N PHE A 88 -18.04 2.80 6.18
CA PHE A 88 -17.22 1.71 5.59
C PHE A 88 -17.45 1.54 4.08
N ALA A 89 -18.00 2.56 3.41
CA ALA A 89 -18.28 2.52 1.98
C ALA A 89 -17.03 2.19 1.14
N SER A 90 -17.25 1.45 0.04
CA SER A 90 -16.20 0.93 -0.86
C SER A 90 -15.59 2.01 -1.79
N SER A 91 -16.24 3.16 -1.92
CA SER A 91 -15.79 4.27 -2.76
C SER A 91 -14.81 5.16 -1.99
N ASP A 92 -13.62 4.64 -1.73
CA ASP A 92 -12.50 5.47 -1.31
C ASP A 92 -11.53 5.64 -2.47
N SER A 93 -11.28 6.90 -2.83
CA SER A 93 -10.31 7.29 -3.85
C SER A 93 -8.87 7.02 -3.42
N ILE A 94 -8.62 6.71 -2.13
CA ILE A 94 -7.28 6.48 -1.60
C ILE A 94 -6.60 5.25 -2.21
N ARG A 95 -5.41 5.50 -2.75
CA ARG A 95 -4.49 4.50 -3.30
C ARG A 95 -3.69 3.79 -2.20
N HIS A 96 -3.25 4.52 -1.18
CA HIS A 96 -2.42 3.99 -0.09
C HIS A 96 -3.29 3.34 0.99
N ARG A 97 -3.50 2.03 0.85
CA ARG A 97 -4.44 1.27 1.68
C ARG A 97 -3.74 0.43 2.72
N TYR A 98 -3.16 -0.69 2.32
CA TYR A 98 -2.64 -1.68 3.26
C TYR A 98 -1.12 -1.63 3.32
N ALA A 99 -0.55 -1.54 4.53
CA ALA A 99 0.88 -1.66 4.81
C ALA A 99 1.81 -0.93 3.82
N LEU A 100 1.51 0.35 3.54
CA LEU A 100 2.26 1.22 2.62
C LEU A 100 2.27 0.76 1.14
N THR A 101 1.38 -0.17 0.78
CA THR A 101 1.21 -0.60 -0.62
C THR A 101 0.18 0.26 -1.34
N GLU A 102 0.37 0.39 -2.65
CA GLU A 102 -0.48 1.18 -3.52
C GLU A 102 -1.47 0.26 -4.24
N ASN A 103 -2.77 0.38 -4.01
CA ASN A 103 -3.74 -0.43 -4.75
C ASN A 103 -3.89 0.09 -6.18
N ASP A 104 -3.72 -0.81 -7.15
CA ASP A 104 -4.01 -0.59 -8.55
C ASP A 104 -5.50 -0.79 -8.81
N THR A 105 -6.18 0.29 -9.23
CA THR A 105 -7.63 0.29 -9.45
C THR A 105 -8.05 -0.57 -10.63
N ALA A 106 -7.18 -0.76 -11.63
CA ALA A 106 -7.51 -1.56 -12.81
C ALA A 106 -7.39 -3.07 -12.55
N THR A 107 -6.42 -3.48 -11.73
CA THR A 107 -6.09 -4.90 -11.53
C THR A 107 -6.49 -5.45 -10.17
N GLY A 108 -6.73 -4.57 -9.19
CA GLY A 108 -6.98 -4.96 -7.79
C GLY A 108 -5.74 -5.47 -7.06
N LEU A 109 -4.56 -5.40 -7.70
CA LEU A 109 -3.28 -5.76 -7.11
C LEU A 109 -2.75 -4.65 -6.20
N ALA A 110 -1.98 -5.03 -5.18
CA ALA A 110 -1.19 -4.09 -4.40
C ALA A 110 0.20 -3.92 -5.03
N ASP A 111 0.44 -2.76 -5.63
CA ASP A 111 1.72 -2.34 -6.16
C ASP A 111 2.68 -1.97 -5.01
N THR A 112 3.92 -2.43 -5.14
CA THR A 112 5.06 -1.91 -4.40
C THR A 112 6.12 -1.45 -5.38
N TRP A 113 7.15 -0.78 -4.89
CA TRP A 113 8.21 -0.23 -5.72
C TRP A 113 8.97 -1.29 -6.55
N TRP A 114 8.92 -2.57 -6.16
CA TRP A 114 9.75 -3.62 -6.77
C TRP A 114 8.96 -4.88 -7.19
N ARG A 115 7.76 -5.12 -6.65
CA ARG A 115 6.89 -6.25 -7.04
C ARG A 115 5.40 -5.95 -6.87
N LYS A 116 4.55 -6.67 -7.63
CA LYS A 116 3.09 -6.65 -7.44
C LYS A 116 2.63 -7.78 -6.54
N LEU A 117 1.70 -7.46 -5.65
CA LEU A 117 1.16 -8.37 -4.65
C LEU A 117 -0.31 -8.69 -4.91
N GLU A 118 -0.64 -9.98 -4.85
CA GLU A 118 -2.00 -10.48 -4.83
C GLU A 118 -2.47 -10.60 -3.37
N ASN A 119 -3.29 -9.64 -2.92
CA ASN A 119 -3.75 -9.60 -1.53
C ASN A 119 -4.64 -10.79 -1.15
N ARG A 120 -5.48 -11.28 -2.07
CA ARG A 120 -6.42 -12.39 -1.83
C ARG A 120 -5.69 -13.72 -1.65
N ALA A 121 -4.63 -13.92 -2.43
CA ALA A 121 -3.79 -15.12 -2.35
C ALA A 121 -2.63 -14.97 -1.34
N GLY A 122 -2.40 -13.77 -0.80
CA GLY A 122 -1.32 -13.51 0.16
C GLY A 122 0.09 -13.74 -0.41
N ARG A 123 0.29 -13.59 -1.72
CA ARG A 123 1.57 -13.91 -2.40
C ARG A 123 1.98 -12.85 -3.42
N TRP A 124 3.26 -12.80 -3.73
CA TRP A 124 3.77 -12.02 -4.85
C TRP A 124 3.31 -12.64 -6.17
N THR A 125 3.14 -11.80 -7.19
CA THR A 125 2.84 -12.25 -8.56
C THR A 125 4.10 -12.63 -9.34
N SER A 126 5.28 -12.26 -8.83
CA SER A 126 6.58 -12.59 -9.40
C SER A 126 7.55 -13.12 -8.33
N PRO A 127 8.46 -14.03 -8.71
CA PRO A 127 9.46 -14.55 -7.78
C PRO A 127 10.41 -13.42 -7.34
N ASP A 128 10.87 -13.46 -6.09
CA ASP A 128 11.92 -12.55 -5.58
C ASP A 128 13.13 -12.64 -6.52
N PRO A 129 13.56 -11.58 -7.22
CA PRO A 129 14.61 -11.67 -8.24
C PRO A 129 16.00 -11.97 -7.66
N TYR A 130 16.24 -11.80 -6.36
CA TYR A 130 17.58 -11.91 -5.79
C TYR A 130 17.98 -13.37 -5.51
N ASN A 131 19.03 -13.86 -6.17
CA ASN A 131 19.49 -15.23 -6.00
C ASN A 131 20.08 -15.52 -4.60
N GLY A 132 20.43 -14.48 -3.83
CA GLY A 132 20.87 -14.61 -2.44
C GLY A 132 19.74 -14.62 -1.41
N SER A 133 18.46 -14.57 -1.84
CA SER A 133 17.32 -14.75 -0.93
C SER A 133 17.10 -16.22 -0.58
N ILE A 134 17.80 -17.14 -1.27
CA ILE A 134 17.71 -18.59 -1.11
C ILE A 134 18.83 -19.03 -0.17
N SER A 135 18.47 -19.74 0.88
CA SER A 135 19.38 -20.34 1.84
C SER A 135 19.05 -21.81 2.01
N LEU A 136 20.05 -22.67 1.80
CA LEU A 136 19.92 -24.12 2.04
C LEU A 136 19.58 -24.43 3.50
N ALA A 137 19.93 -23.54 4.44
CA ALA A 137 19.65 -23.69 5.87
C ALA A 137 18.25 -23.22 6.27
N ASP A 138 17.51 -22.56 5.37
CA ASP A 138 16.13 -22.14 5.60
C ASP A 138 15.23 -22.66 4.47
N SER A 139 14.56 -23.79 4.70
CA SER A 139 13.65 -24.39 3.71
C SER A 139 12.52 -23.44 3.29
N GLN A 140 12.15 -22.47 4.13
CA GLN A 140 11.15 -21.46 3.80
C GLN A 140 11.63 -20.50 2.70
N SER A 141 12.94 -20.37 2.51
CA SER A 141 13.57 -19.46 1.54
C SER A 141 13.37 -19.86 0.08
N PHE A 142 13.06 -21.14 -0.18
CA PHE A 142 12.77 -21.62 -1.53
C PHE A 142 11.46 -21.06 -2.09
N ASN A 143 10.52 -20.64 -1.23
CA ASN A 143 9.30 -19.98 -1.67
C ASN A 143 9.53 -18.49 -1.95
N ARG A 144 9.91 -18.19 -3.20
CA ARG A 144 10.18 -16.82 -3.68
C ARG A 144 8.92 -15.95 -3.86
N TYR A 145 7.73 -16.52 -3.68
CA TYR A 145 6.44 -15.83 -3.77
C TYR A 145 5.86 -15.45 -2.41
N SER A 146 6.50 -15.86 -1.31
CA SER A 146 5.99 -15.61 0.03
C SER A 146 5.99 -14.12 0.40
N LYS A 147 4.84 -13.62 0.88
CA LYS A 147 4.71 -12.30 1.52
C LYS A 147 4.95 -12.45 3.03
N PRO A 148 5.82 -11.64 3.66
CA PRO A 148 5.95 -11.64 5.11
C PRO A 148 4.65 -11.23 5.81
N THR A 149 4.18 -12.04 6.76
CA THR A 149 3.07 -11.72 7.67
C THR A 149 3.58 -11.41 9.08
N VAL A 150 2.74 -10.75 9.89
CA VAL A 150 3.01 -10.52 11.31
C VAL A 150 3.13 -11.87 12.01
N GLY A 151 4.32 -12.14 12.57
CA GLY A 151 4.71 -13.42 13.17
C GLY A 151 5.97 -14.01 12.54
N GLY A 152 6.25 -13.67 11.27
CA GLY A 152 7.55 -13.92 10.65
C GLY A 152 8.57 -12.85 11.04
N ARG A 153 9.85 -13.21 11.17
CA ARG A 153 10.97 -12.29 11.49
C ARG A 153 11.23 -11.20 10.44
N ARG A 154 10.27 -10.88 9.57
CA ARG A 154 10.39 -9.87 8.52
C ARG A 154 9.19 -8.93 8.60
N ARG A 155 9.32 -7.90 9.44
CA ARG A 155 8.45 -6.72 9.43
C ARG A 155 8.61 -6.00 8.08
N LEU A 156 7.54 -5.41 7.57
CA LEU A 156 7.59 -4.50 6.41
C LEU A 156 8.39 -3.22 6.70
N ARG A 157 8.68 -2.93 7.98
CA ARG A 157 9.76 -2.03 8.39
C ARG A 157 10.99 -2.86 8.73
N GLY A 158 11.97 -2.91 7.83
CA GLY A 158 13.25 -3.55 8.14
C GLY A 158 13.97 -4.30 7.02
N TRP A 159 13.65 -4.08 5.75
CA TRP A 159 14.60 -4.42 4.69
C TRP A 159 15.58 -3.26 4.51
N SER A 160 16.54 -3.15 5.42
CA SER A 160 17.73 -2.35 5.21
C SER A 160 18.57 -3.04 4.13
N TRP A 161 18.31 -2.73 2.87
CA TRP A 161 19.35 -2.83 1.87
C TRP A 161 20.28 -1.64 2.05
N ARG A 162 21.36 -1.87 2.81
CA ARG A 162 22.54 -1.02 2.80
C ARG A 162 23.16 -1.13 1.40
N TRP A 163 22.95 -0.11 0.58
CA TRP A 163 23.83 0.19 -0.55
C TRP A 163 24.92 1.17 -0.09
N PRO A 164 26.17 1.03 -0.55
CA PRO A 164 27.25 1.90 -0.14
C PRO A 164 26.95 3.34 -0.59
N GLY A 165 26.87 4.27 0.36
CA GLY A 165 26.81 5.72 0.04
C GLY A 165 25.65 6.53 0.66
N LYS A 166 24.84 5.99 1.57
CA LYS A 166 23.83 6.80 2.29
C LYS A 166 24.24 6.95 3.78
N PRO A 167 24.45 8.19 4.28
CA PRO A 167 24.75 8.39 5.70
C PRO A 167 23.51 8.08 6.56
N GLU A 168 23.74 7.31 7.63
CA GLU A 168 22.75 7.01 8.66
C GLU A 168 22.42 8.29 9.44
N VAL A 169 21.16 8.74 9.41
CA VAL A 169 20.67 9.71 10.40
C VAL A 169 19.98 8.91 11.50
N PHE A 170 20.75 8.62 12.56
CA PHE A 170 20.17 8.22 13.83
C PHE A 170 19.38 9.40 14.40
N ARG A 171 18.07 9.26 14.57
CA ARG A 171 17.32 10.12 15.49
C ARG A 171 17.41 9.48 16.88
N LYS A 172 17.90 10.29 17.83
CA LYS A 172 17.94 10.00 19.27
C LYS A 172 16.53 9.98 19.86
#